data_AF-A0A1F7PR43-F1
#
_entry.id   AF-A0A1F7PR43-F1
#
_cell.length_a   1.000
_cell.length_b   1.000
_cell.length_c   1.000
_cell.angle_alpha   90.00
_cell.angle_beta   90.00
_cell.angle_gamma   90.00
#
_symmetry.space_group_name_H-M   'P 1'
#
loop_
_entity.id
_entity.type
_entity.pdbx_description
1 polymer ?
#
loop_
_entity_poly.entity_id
_entity_poly.type
_entity_poly.pdbx_seq_one_letter_code
_entity_poly.pdbx_strand_id
1 'polypeptide(L)'
;MLQQGLRPHDGRPTPGLRDLLERLRRKRQEQLDRYDLGSSLEDIRKKLEDVVRTEREGMERRLAEAREGARQGRVPDSLARQLEQVTERNRQALDALPPDPAGRLRDLQQYDFVDPEARRKFEELLASLRQQMLRPFLQGLQQSLENLTPDDLRRMREMLQDLNRLLRERAEGGEPDFDAFREKWGDFFPRAESLDDLLEQIGRHTAQMQSLLQSLSPEQRGQLDEMMRSLYLQDERLEAAMSQLAMNLAGLLDLDELGQRYPFRGDEEVSLEEALRLMDELAQMERLEQALRGVRKIEDLERIDPADMERLVGPDARQDLERLQDLTRKLEEAGYLERHGDELQLTARAIRKLADKALRDVFDRLKRDRFGGHPTERRGAGGDQTDETKAYEFGDPFLLDMKQTLLNAVERRGPGTPVRLAPDDFAVFRTENRSQAATVVMLDMSRSMLNNGYFLPAKKVALALSALIRSQFPRDALYIVGFSLYARQFTPQQLPTLSWSEWNIGTNMHAGFMLARRLLARHAGGNKQIVMVTDGEPTAHMEGDEADFAYPPTRRTVEETLREVRRCTRAGITINTFMLEQSPWLVSFVEQMARINGGRAFLSAPDRLGEYVLVDYVRAKRGRIA
;
A
#
# COMPACT_ATOMS: atom_id res chain seq x y z
N MET A 1 -0.62 -2.09 10.16
CA MET A 1 0.15 -0.98 10.77
C MET A 1 0.99 -0.28 9.72
N LEU A 2 1.92 -0.95 9.04
CA LEU A 2 2.72 -0.35 7.95
C LEU A 2 1.90 0.35 6.86
N GLN A 3 0.81 -0.27 6.39
CA GLN A 3 -0.04 0.32 5.35
C GLN A 3 -0.92 1.47 5.83
N GLN A 4 -1.54 1.36 7.03
CA GLN A 4 -2.57 2.28 7.51
C GLN A 4 -2.06 3.34 8.51
N GLY A 5 -0.77 3.29 8.86
CA GLY A 5 -0.17 4.14 9.86
C GLY A 5 -0.45 3.67 11.30
N LEU A 6 0.15 4.37 12.26
CA LEU A 6 -0.16 4.24 13.68
C LEU A 6 -0.82 5.51 14.18
N ARG A 7 -1.87 5.34 14.97
CA ARG A 7 -2.45 6.41 15.80
C ARG A 7 -2.09 6.11 17.26
N PRO A 8 -1.01 6.70 17.80
CA PRO A 8 -0.71 6.59 19.22
C PRO A 8 -1.83 7.25 20.04
N HIS A 9 -2.04 6.78 21.27
CA HIS A 9 -3.01 7.40 22.17
C HIS A 9 -2.56 8.79 22.65
N ASP A 10 -1.24 9.03 22.71
CA ASP A 10 -0.59 10.28 23.14
C ASP A 10 0.57 10.65 22.19
N GLY A 11 0.29 11.02 20.94
CA GLY A 11 1.32 11.44 20.00
C GLY A 11 0.79 11.84 18.62
N ARG A 12 1.65 12.43 17.79
CA ARG A 12 1.31 12.68 16.38
C ARG A 12 1.06 11.34 15.67
N PRO A 13 -0.02 11.19 14.90
CA PRO A 13 -0.25 9.98 14.12
C PRO A 13 0.92 9.78 13.16
N THR A 14 1.53 8.60 13.20
CA THR A 14 2.57 8.20 12.23
C THR A 14 1.84 7.79 10.96
N PRO A 15 2.01 8.53 9.84
CA PRO A 15 1.36 8.19 8.59
C PRO A 15 1.82 6.81 8.09
N GLY A 16 0.92 6.10 7.41
CA GLY A 16 1.25 4.81 6.80
C GLY A 16 1.88 4.97 5.42
N LEU A 17 2.33 3.85 4.86
CA LEU A 17 2.73 3.78 3.45
C LEU A 17 1.62 4.25 2.51
N ARG A 18 0.35 4.03 2.86
CA ARG A 18 -0.79 4.54 2.08
C ARG A 18 -0.85 6.07 2.09
N ASP A 19 -0.58 6.72 3.21
CA ASP A 19 -0.58 8.17 3.29
C ASP A 19 0.59 8.76 2.50
N LEU A 20 1.77 8.12 2.54
CA LEU A 20 2.92 8.49 1.72
C LEU A 20 2.61 8.34 0.22
N LEU A 21 1.98 7.22 -0.17
CA LEU A 21 1.50 6.99 -1.53
C LEU A 21 0.48 8.05 -1.97
N GLU A 22 -0.48 8.40 -1.11
CA GLU A 22 -1.47 9.43 -1.41
C GLU A 22 -0.83 10.82 -1.57
N ARG A 23 0.15 11.17 -0.72
CA ARG A 23 0.94 12.41 -0.87
C ARG A 23 1.72 12.44 -2.18
N LEU A 24 2.39 11.34 -2.53
CA LEU A 24 3.15 11.21 -3.77
C LEU A 24 2.25 11.34 -5.00
N ARG A 25 1.10 10.64 -5.01
CA ARG A 25 0.11 10.74 -6.10
C ARG A 25 -0.45 12.15 -6.25
N ARG A 26 -0.76 12.81 -5.12
CA ARG A 26 -1.24 14.19 -5.13
C ARG A 26 -0.16 15.12 -5.69
N LYS A 27 1.08 14.98 -5.27
CA LYS A 27 2.20 15.78 -5.77
C LYS A 27 2.41 15.58 -7.28
N ARG A 28 2.35 14.34 -7.75
CA ARG A 28 2.40 14.02 -9.18
C ARG A 28 1.26 14.68 -9.95
N GLN A 29 0.04 14.63 -9.43
CA GLN A 29 -1.13 15.26 -10.06
C GLN A 29 -1.00 16.79 -10.10
N GLU A 30 -0.51 17.41 -9.02
CA GLU A 30 -0.23 18.85 -8.97
C GLU A 30 0.76 19.28 -10.07
N GLN A 31 1.80 18.48 -10.36
CA GLN A 31 2.75 18.76 -11.44
C GLN A 31 2.07 18.69 -12.83
N LEU A 32 1.22 17.68 -13.06
CA LEU A 32 0.51 17.50 -14.33
C LEU A 32 -0.54 18.60 -14.59
N ASP A 33 -1.20 19.07 -13.53
CA ASP A 33 -2.24 20.10 -13.61
C ASP A 33 -1.67 21.53 -13.68
N ARG A 34 -0.37 21.70 -13.44
CA ARG A 34 0.29 23.03 -13.39
C ARG A 34 0.91 23.44 -14.72
N TYR A 35 1.62 22.52 -15.38
CA TYR A 35 2.46 22.84 -16.53
C TYR A 35 1.83 22.45 -17.87
N ASP A 36 2.11 23.25 -18.91
CA ASP A 36 1.77 22.95 -20.30
C ASP A 36 3.03 22.65 -21.12
N LEU A 37 3.23 21.38 -21.48
CA LEU A 37 4.35 20.96 -22.32
C LEU A 37 4.24 21.44 -23.78
N GLY A 38 3.04 21.81 -24.24
CA GLY A 38 2.80 22.32 -25.59
C GLY A 38 3.51 23.66 -25.87
N SER A 39 3.86 24.40 -24.82
CA SER A 39 4.59 25.68 -24.89
C SER A 39 6.12 25.52 -25.04
N SER A 40 6.67 24.31 -24.97
CA SER A 40 8.14 24.09 -24.95
C SER A 40 8.90 24.59 -26.18
N LEU A 41 8.26 24.57 -27.37
CA LEU A 41 8.83 25.10 -28.61
C LEU A 41 8.65 26.62 -28.77
N GLU A 42 7.77 27.21 -27.95
CA GLU A 42 7.42 28.63 -28.00
C GLU A 42 8.58 29.51 -27.51
N ASP A 43 9.34 29.07 -26.51
CA ASP A 43 10.57 29.75 -26.07
C ASP A 43 11.62 29.83 -27.18
N ILE A 44 11.79 28.73 -27.94
CA ILE A 44 12.72 28.67 -29.09
C ILE A 44 12.25 29.64 -30.18
N ARG A 45 10.94 29.67 -30.46
CA ARG A 45 10.33 30.61 -31.41
C ARG A 45 10.61 32.06 -31.01
N LYS A 46 10.37 32.43 -29.75
CA LYS A 46 10.63 33.77 -29.20
C LYS A 46 12.10 34.17 -29.32
N LYS A 47 13.04 33.25 -29.04
CA LYS A 47 14.49 33.51 -29.18
C LYS A 47 14.92 33.70 -30.64
N LEU A 48 14.41 32.89 -31.57
CA LEU A 48 14.67 33.06 -33.01
C LEU A 48 14.10 34.39 -33.53
N GLU A 49 12.93 34.81 -33.05
CA GLU A 49 12.35 36.12 -33.39
C GLU A 49 13.21 37.28 -32.89
N ASP A 50 13.84 37.16 -31.71
CA ASP A 50 14.79 38.17 -31.22
C ASP A 50 16.05 38.24 -32.10
N VAL A 51 16.56 37.10 -32.57
CA VAL A 51 17.71 37.05 -33.51
C VAL A 51 17.35 37.78 -34.81
N VAL A 52 16.20 37.43 -35.41
CA VAL A 52 15.73 38.04 -36.66
C VAL A 52 15.48 39.54 -36.49
N ARG A 53 14.90 39.96 -35.36
CA ARG A 53 14.70 41.38 -35.03
C ARG A 53 16.04 42.12 -34.91
N THR A 54 17.00 41.55 -34.18
CA THR A 54 18.33 42.15 -34.00
C THR A 54 19.04 42.32 -35.35
N GLU A 55 18.93 41.32 -36.24
CA GLU A 55 19.50 41.40 -37.59
C GLU A 55 18.83 42.50 -38.43
N ARG A 56 17.50 42.62 -38.39
CA ARG A 56 16.77 43.68 -39.11
C ARG A 56 17.21 45.07 -38.64
N GLU A 57 17.26 45.29 -37.32
CA GLU A 57 17.71 46.56 -36.74
C GLU A 57 19.18 46.85 -37.07
N GLY A 58 20.04 45.83 -37.02
CA GLY A 58 21.45 45.93 -37.36
C GLY A 58 21.70 46.28 -38.83
N MET A 59 20.94 45.68 -39.74
CA MET A 59 20.95 46.02 -41.16
C MET A 59 20.53 47.48 -41.40
N GLU A 60 19.45 47.94 -40.76
CA GLU A 60 18.99 49.33 -40.88
C GLU A 60 20.03 50.34 -40.38
N ARG A 61 20.66 50.05 -39.22
CA ARG A 61 21.73 50.88 -38.66
C ARG A 61 22.92 51.00 -39.62
N ARG A 62 23.45 49.87 -40.11
CA ARG A 62 24.59 49.89 -41.04
C ARG A 62 24.27 50.53 -42.38
N LEU A 63 23.04 50.36 -42.87
CA LEU A 63 22.59 51.01 -44.08
C LEU A 63 22.52 52.53 -43.91
N ALA A 64 22.03 53.02 -42.76
CA ALA A 64 22.01 54.45 -42.44
C ALA A 64 23.43 55.03 -42.34
N GLU A 65 24.35 54.33 -41.65
CA GLU A 65 25.76 54.72 -41.54
C GLU A 65 26.46 54.77 -42.90
N ALA A 66 26.23 53.79 -43.77
CA ALA A 66 26.79 53.76 -45.12
C ALA A 66 26.26 54.91 -45.99
N ARG A 67 24.97 55.24 -45.89
CA ARG A 67 24.34 56.36 -46.60
C ARG A 67 24.87 57.71 -46.12
N GLU A 68 25.06 57.89 -44.81
CA GLU A 68 25.64 59.11 -44.26
C GLU A 68 27.13 59.24 -44.61
N GLY A 69 27.88 58.14 -44.56
CA GLY A 69 29.29 58.08 -44.97
C GLY A 69 29.49 58.42 -46.45
N ALA A 70 28.58 57.98 -47.32
CA ALA A 70 28.56 58.35 -48.74
C ALA A 70 28.27 59.85 -48.95
N ARG A 71 27.26 60.40 -48.25
CA ARG A 71 26.95 61.84 -48.28
C ARG A 71 28.10 62.73 -47.80
N GLN A 72 28.92 62.23 -46.88
CA GLN A 72 30.10 62.92 -46.34
C GLN A 72 31.39 62.64 -47.13
N GLY A 73 31.34 61.87 -48.23
CA GLY A 73 32.49 61.52 -49.05
C GLY A 73 33.50 60.58 -48.39
N ARG A 74 33.15 59.95 -47.27
CA ARG A 74 34.00 59.01 -46.50
C ARG A 74 33.90 57.58 -47.01
N VAL A 75 32.81 57.25 -47.72
CA VAL A 75 32.54 55.94 -48.28
C VAL A 75 32.25 56.10 -49.78
N PRO A 76 32.84 55.28 -50.67
CA PRO A 76 32.50 55.30 -52.10
C PRO A 76 31.01 55.02 -52.33
N ASP A 77 30.36 55.82 -53.18
CA ASP A 77 28.94 55.63 -53.56
C ASP A 77 28.64 54.23 -54.11
N SER A 78 29.63 53.59 -54.75
CA SER A 78 29.51 52.21 -55.25
C SER A 78 29.33 51.20 -54.11
N LEU A 79 30.03 51.39 -53.00
CA LEU A 79 29.96 50.51 -51.82
C LEU A 79 28.62 50.68 -51.09
N ALA A 80 28.13 51.91 -50.97
CA ALA A 80 26.83 52.19 -50.37
C ALA A 80 25.67 51.55 -51.17
N ARG A 81 25.72 51.62 -52.52
CA ARG A 81 24.73 50.94 -53.39
C ARG A 81 24.84 49.42 -53.34
N GLN A 82 26.05 48.87 -53.19
CA GLN A 82 26.23 47.43 -53.01
C GLN A 82 25.64 46.95 -51.67
N LEU A 83 25.87 47.69 -50.58
CA LEU A 83 25.27 47.40 -49.28
C LEU A 83 23.73 47.48 -49.35
N GLU A 84 23.17 48.48 -50.04
CA GLU A 84 21.73 48.54 -50.30
C GLU A 84 21.18 47.29 -50.98
N GLN A 85 21.86 46.80 -52.03
CA GLN A 85 21.45 45.60 -52.75
C GLN A 85 21.55 44.33 -51.88
N VAL A 86 22.58 44.23 -51.03
CA VAL A 86 22.76 43.10 -50.11
C VAL A 86 21.71 43.14 -49.01
N THR A 87 21.47 44.29 -48.39
CA THR A 87 20.45 44.46 -47.35
C THR A 87 19.05 44.16 -47.87
N GLU A 88 18.71 44.57 -49.10
CA GLU A 88 17.39 44.28 -49.69
C GLU A 88 17.20 42.77 -49.95
N ARG A 89 18.24 42.09 -50.45
CA ARG A 89 18.23 40.62 -50.62
C ARG A 89 18.09 39.90 -49.29
N ASN A 90 18.87 40.30 -48.28
CA ASN A 90 18.83 39.71 -46.96
C ASN A 90 17.47 39.93 -46.28
N ARG A 91 16.87 41.11 -46.46
CA ARG A 91 15.52 41.40 -45.97
C ARG A 91 14.47 40.50 -46.62
N GLN A 92 14.53 40.30 -47.93
CA GLN A 92 13.65 39.34 -48.62
C GLN A 92 13.85 37.91 -48.12
N ALA A 93 15.10 37.51 -47.83
CA ALA A 93 15.40 36.20 -47.24
C ALA A 93 14.80 36.06 -45.83
N LEU A 94 14.92 37.08 -44.97
CA LEU A 94 14.31 37.09 -43.64
C LEU A 94 12.77 37.12 -43.68
N ASP A 95 12.17 37.74 -44.69
CA ASP A 95 10.71 37.77 -44.88
C ASP A 95 10.16 36.45 -45.43
N ALA A 96 10.98 35.69 -46.14
CA ALA A 96 10.65 34.36 -46.69
C ALA A 96 10.86 33.21 -45.68
N LEU A 97 11.31 33.52 -44.45
CA LEU A 97 11.54 32.50 -43.43
C LEU A 97 10.25 31.75 -43.09
N PRO A 98 10.30 30.41 -42.95
CA PRO A 98 9.15 29.61 -42.53
C PRO A 98 8.58 30.10 -41.18
N PRO A 99 7.27 29.89 -40.91
CA PRO A 99 6.68 30.24 -39.62
C PRO A 99 7.11 29.30 -38.49
N ASP A 100 7.60 28.11 -38.81
CA ASP A 100 8.02 27.10 -37.85
C ASP A 100 9.47 27.27 -37.36
N PRO A 101 9.77 26.96 -36.08
CA PRO A 101 11.11 27.13 -35.51
C PRO A 101 12.21 26.32 -36.21
N ALA A 102 11.90 25.12 -36.69
CA ALA A 102 12.86 24.20 -37.30
C ALA A 102 13.35 24.68 -38.68
N GLY A 103 12.41 25.10 -39.53
CA GLY A 103 12.68 25.72 -40.83
C GLY A 103 13.47 27.03 -40.67
N ARG A 104 13.08 27.88 -39.70
CA ARG A 104 13.84 29.10 -39.37
C ARG A 104 15.28 28.80 -38.97
N LEU A 105 15.49 27.79 -38.13
CA LEU A 105 16.83 27.41 -37.69
C LEU A 105 17.70 26.95 -38.87
N ARG A 106 17.15 26.13 -39.77
CA ARG A 106 17.85 25.64 -40.97
C ARG A 106 18.26 26.79 -41.90
N ASP A 107 17.33 27.70 -42.19
CA ASP A 107 17.59 28.80 -43.12
C ASP A 107 18.57 29.81 -42.51
N LEU A 108 18.45 30.08 -41.20
CA LEU A 108 19.39 30.96 -40.48
C LEU A 108 20.80 30.36 -40.32
N GLN A 109 20.95 29.04 -40.33
CA GLN A 109 22.27 28.39 -40.35
C GLN A 109 23.04 28.65 -41.65
N GLN A 110 22.32 28.81 -42.76
CA GLN A 110 22.90 29.09 -44.09
C GLN A 110 22.91 30.60 -44.40
N TYR A 111 22.40 31.42 -43.48
CA TYR A 111 22.24 32.86 -43.66
C TYR A 111 23.52 33.63 -43.30
N ASP A 112 23.94 34.53 -44.19
CA ASP A 112 25.07 35.41 -43.97
C ASP A 112 24.65 36.65 -43.17
N PHE A 113 24.84 36.58 -41.84
CA PHE A 113 24.53 37.67 -40.92
C PHE A 113 25.33 38.94 -41.22
N VAL A 114 24.61 40.05 -41.35
CA VAL A 114 25.19 41.38 -41.40
C VAL A 114 25.57 41.79 -39.99
N ASP A 115 24.65 41.78 -39.04
CA ASP A 115 24.89 42.25 -37.68
C ASP A 115 25.68 41.23 -36.83
N PRO A 116 26.76 41.63 -36.15
CA PRO A 116 27.61 40.70 -35.40
C PRO A 116 26.97 40.29 -34.07
N GLU A 117 26.05 41.10 -33.53
CA GLU A 117 25.30 40.78 -32.32
C GLU A 117 24.21 39.75 -32.63
N ALA A 118 23.50 39.88 -33.76
CA ALA A 118 22.54 38.89 -34.23
C ALA A 118 23.20 37.52 -34.45
N ARG A 119 24.38 37.50 -35.08
CA ARG A 119 25.18 36.28 -35.25
C ARG A 119 25.55 35.64 -33.91
N ARG A 120 26.03 36.44 -32.95
CA ARG A 120 26.40 35.94 -31.62
C ARG A 120 25.20 35.32 -30.90
N LYS A 121 24.05 36.01 -30.90
CA LYS A 121 22.80 35.49 -30.30
C LYS A 121 22.36 34.17 -30.94
N PHE A 122 22.50 34.05 -32.25
CA PHE A 122 22.19 32.81 -32.98
C PHE A 122 23.15 31.67 -32.62
N GLU A 123 24.46 31.94 -32.58
CA GLU A 123 25.48 30.96 -32.19
C GLU A 123 25.29 30.50 -30.72
N GLU A 124 24.96 31.42 -29.81
CA GLU A 124 24.62 31.11 -28.40
C GLU A 124 23.35 30.24 -28.30
N LEU A 125 22.30 30.56 -29.06
CA LEU A 125 21.09 29.76 -29.11
C LEU A 125 21.40 28.35 -29.64
N LEU A 126 22.16 28.23 -30.73
CA LEU A 126 22.53 26.95 -31.31
C LEU A 126 23.38 26.10 -30.34
N ALA A 127 24.33 26.73 -29.63
CA ALA A 127 25.14 26.07 -28.62
C ALA A 127 24.29 25.56 -27.45
N SER A 128 23.37 26.40 -26.93
CA SER A 128 22.50 26.02 -25.81
C SER A 128 21.55 24.87 -26.17
N LEU A 129 20.95 24.89 -27.37
CA LEU A 129 20.07 23.81 -27.85
C LEU A 129 20.85 22.49 -28.00
N ARG A 130 22.05 22.52 -28.59
CA ARG A 130 22.92 21.34 -28.69
C ARG A 130 23.26 20.78 -27.31
N GLN A 131 23.60 21.64 -26.37
CA GLN A 131 23.92 21.25 -25.00
C GLN A 131 22.70 20.63 -24.31
N GLN A 132 21.52 21.24 -24.42
CA GLN A 132 20.28 20.75 -23.80
C GLN A 132 19.86 19.37 -24.32
N MET A 133 19.97 19.12 -25.63
CA MET A 133 19.60 17.82 -26.22
C MET A 133 20.61 16.71 -25.91
N LEU A 134 21.89 17.05 -25.70
CA LEU A 134 22.94 16.08 -25.38
C LEU A 134 23.09 15.82 -23.87
N ARG A 135 22.67 16.77 -23.01
CA ARG A 135 22.84 16.71 -21.55
C ARG A 135 22.30 15.43 -20.89
N PRO A 136 21.11 14.89 -21.25
CA PRO A 136 20.61 13.65 -20.66
C PRO A 136 21.52 12.45 -20.92
N PHE A 137 22.18 12.40 -22.09
CA PHE A 137 23.11 11.33 -22.45
C PHE A 137 24.48 11.48 -21.76
N LEU A 138 24.82 12.70 -21.35
CA LEU A 138 26.11 13.06 -20.73
C LEU A 138 26.11 12.97 -19.21
N GLN A 139 24.94 12.82 -18.57
CA GLN A 139 24.79 12.86 -17.10
C GLN A 139 25.55 11.74 -16.36
N GLY A 140 25.99 10.69 -17.06
CA GLY A 140 26.87 9.64 -16.54
C GLY A 140 28.37 10.00 -16.50
N LEU A 141 28.83 10.99 -17.29
CA LEU A 141 30.22 11.43 -17.36
C LEU A 141 30.51 12.47 -16.27
N GLN A 142 30.72 12.02 -15.04
CA GLN A 142 30.89 12.93 -13.88
C GLN A 142 32.16 13.81 -13.90
N GLN A 143 33.07 13.70 -14.87
CA GLN A 143 34.40 14.35 -14.74
C GLN A 143 35.00 15.04 -15.98
N SER A 144 34.30 15.23 -17.11
CA SER A 144 34.96 15.82 -18.29
C SER A 144 34.06 16.66 -19.17
N LEU A 145 33.52 17.78 -18.69
CA LEU A 145 32.67 18.63 -19.54
C LEU A 145 32.78 20.13 -19.21
N GLU A 146 33.80 20.77 -19.77
CA GLU A 146 33.67 22.20 -20.12
C GLU A 146 33.59 22.42 -21.65
N ASN A 147 34.01 21.46 -22.49
CA ASN A 147 33.85 21.56 -23.96
C ASN A 147 33.69 20.17 -24.59
N LEU A 148 32.67 19.98 -25.44
CA LEU A 148 32.54 18.83 -26.33
C LEU A 148 33.69 18.85 -27.34
N THR A 149 34.59 17.87 -27.31
CA THR A 149 35.66 17.77 -28.30
C THR A 149 35.24 16.88 -29.48
N PRO A 150 35.83 17.07 -30.68
CA PRO A 150 35.63 16.15 -31.80
C PRO A 150 35.98 14.69 -31.47
N ASP A 151 36.82 14.47 -30.46
CA ASP A 151 37.24 13.15 -30.00
C ASP A 151 36.14 12.46 -29.19
N ASP A 152 35.38 13.21 -28.39
CA ASP A 152 34.22 12.71 -27.64
C ASP A 152 33.11 12.23 -28.58
N LEU A 153 32.88 12.95 -29.68
CA LEU A 153 31.92 12.55 -30.71
C LEU A 153 32.34 11.26 -31.42
N ARG A 154 33.64 11.08 -31.69
CA ARG A 154 34.15 9.80 -32.24
C ARG A 154 33.92 8.65 -31.25
N ARG A 155 34.22 8.88 -29.97
CA ARG A 155 34.05 7.90 -28.89
C ARG A 155 32.58 7.48 -28.74
N MET A 156 31.65 8.43 -28.77
CA MET A 156 30.21 8.17 -28.73
C MET A 156 29.75 7.35 -29.94
N ARG A 157 30.25 7.66 -31.15
CA ARG A 157 29.90 6.92 -32.37
C ARG A 157 30.34 5.46 -32.30
N GLU A 158 31.56 5.21 -31.82
CA GLU A 158 32.08 3.84 -31.64
C GLU A 158 31.25 3.06 -30.61
N MET A 159 30.88 3.70 -29.49
CA MET A 159 30.01 3.10 -28.48
C MET A 159 28.65 2.70 -29.06
N LEU A 160 28.02 3.58 -29.83
CA LEU A 160 26.73 3.30 -30.46
C LEU A 160 26.80 2.16 -31.50
N GLN A 161 27.92 2.03 -32.20
CA GLN A 161 28.16 0.92 -33.12
C GLN A 161 28.30 -0.41 -32.38
N ASP A 162 29.06 -0.43 -31.29
CA ASP A 162 29.24 -1.62 -30.45
C ASP A 162 27.92 -2.02 -29.78
N LEU A 163 27.15 -1.05 -29.27
CA LEU A 163 25.82 -1.27 -28.71
C LEU A 163 24.85 -1.86 -29.74
N ASN A 164 24.81 -1.30 -30.96
CA ASN A 164 23.98 -1.83 -32.04
C ASN A 164 24.33 -3.27 -32.43
N ARG A 165 25.60 -3.66 -32.31
CA ARG A 165 26.05 -5.04 -32.54
C ARG A 165 25.48 -5.97 -31.48
N LEU A 166 25.60 -5.62 -30.20
CA LEU A 166 25.04 -6.40 -29.08
C LEU A 166 23.53 -6.59 -29.22
N LEU A 167 22.81 -5.50 -29.52
CA LEU A 167 21.35 -5.54 -29.63
C LEU A 167 20.89 -6.39 -30.81
N ARG A 168 21.60 -6.34 -31.94
CA ARG A 168 21.31 -7.20 -33.10
C ARG A 168 21.52 -8.67 -32.76
N GLU A 169 22.63 -9.01 -32.13
CA GLU A 169 22.94 -10.37 -31.72
C GLU A 169 21.89 -10.91 -30.73
N ARG A 170 21.43 -10.09 -29.78
CA ARG A 170 20.31 -10.41 -28.88
C ARG A 170 19.00 -10.62 -29.64
N ALA A 171 18.68 -9.75 -30.60
CA ALA A 171 17.45 -9.84 -31.40
C ALA A 171 17.42 -11.08 -32.31
N GLU A 172 18.59 -11.54 -32.75
CA GLU A 172 18.77 -12.78 -33.51
C GLU A 172 18.74 -14.04 -32.62
N GLY A 173 18.61 -13.88 -31.29
CA GLY A 173 18.52 -14.97 -30.31
C GLY A 173 19.87 -15.49 -29.80
N GLY A 174 20.96 -14.74 -30.01
CA GLY A 174 22.29 -15.04 -29.48
C GLY A 174 22.51 -14.58 -28.02
N GLU A 175 23.65 -14.97 -27.46
CA GLU A 175 24.16 -14.50 -26.16
C GLU A 175 25.34 -13.53 -26.38
N PRO A 176 25.06 -12.22 -26.53
CA PRO A 176 26.13 -11.25 -26.78
C PRO A 176 27.04 -11.07 -25.58
N ASP A 177 28.33 -10.85 -25.86
CA ASP A 177 29.38 -10.62 -24.85
C ASP A 177 29.26 -9.21 -24.23
N PHE A 178 28.44 -9.12 -23.18
CA PHE A 178 28.25 -7.89 -22.42
C PHE A 178 29.48 -7.51 -21.59
N ASP A 179 30.30 -8.47 -21.16
CA ASP A 179 31.49 -8.20 -20.34
C ASP A 179 32.52 -7.41 -21.14
N ALA A 180 32.75 -7.75 -22.41
CA ALA A 180 33.62 -7.00 -23.31
C ALA A 180 33.12 -5.57 -23.58
N PHE A 181 31.80 -5.38 -23.68
CA PHE A 181 31.20 -4.06 -23.81
C PHE A 181 31.35 -3.23 -22.54
N ARG A 182 31.14 -3.84 -21.37
CA ARG A 182 31.30 -3.19 -20.07
C ARG A 182 32.75 -2.79 -19.82
N GLU A 183 33.72 -3.60 -20.21
CA GLU A 183 35.15 -3.26 -20.07
C GLU A 183 35.53 -2.02 -20.89
N LYS A 184 34.94 -1.88 -22.09
CA LYS A 184 35.23 -0.76 -23.01
C LYS A 184 34.40 0.50 -22.73
N TRP A 185 33.16 0.34 -22.28
CA TRP A 185 32.16 1.40 -22.21
C TRP A 185 31.45 1.53 -20.85
N GLY A 186 31.88 0.80 -19.82
CA GLY A 186 31.26 0.79 -18.48
C GLY A 186 31.19 2.17 -17.82
N ASP A 187 32.12 3.07 -18.15
CA ASP A 187 32.10 4.47 -17.68
C ASP A 187 30.82 5.22 -18.10
N PHE A 188 30.19 4.85 -19.22
CA PHE A 188 28.95 5.47 -19.70
C PHE A 188 27.70 4.92 -19.00
N PHE A 189 27.78 3.72 -18.44
CA PHE A 189 26.65 3.00 -17.85
C PHE A 189 27.02 2.42 -16.47
N PRO A 190 27.32 3.26 -15.46
CA PRO A 190 27.87 2.82 -14.17
C PRO A 190 26.89 1.98 -13.32
N ARG A 191 25.61 1.88 -13.71
CA ARG A 191 24.57 1.11 -13.03
C ARG A 191 24.13 -0.15 -13.79
N ALA A 192 24.70 -0.43 -14.95
CA ALA A 192 24.32 -1.58 -15.76
C ALA A 192 25.20 -2.79 -15.39
N GLU A 193 24.66 -3.71 -14.60
CA GLU A 193 25.36 -4.95 -14.22
C GLU A 193 25.17 -6.05 -15.29
N SER A 194 24.07 -5.98 -16.04
CA SER A 194 23.74 -6.91 -17.13
C SER A 194 23.22 -6.20 -18.40
N LEU A 195 23.15 -6.94 -19.52
CA LEU A 195 22.54 -6.46 -20.76
C LEU A 195 21.06 -6.08 -20.56
N ASP A 196 20.33 -6.83 -19.73
CA ASP A 196 18.93 -6.54 -19.44
C ASP A 196 18.78 -5.24 -18.62
N ASP A 197 19.71 -4.97 -17.68
CA ASP A 197 19.76 -3.68 -16.96
C ASP A 197 20.08 -2.51 -17.90
N LEU A 198 20.99 -2.73 -18.86
CA LEU A 198 21.31 -1.73 -19.89
C LEU A 198 20.10 -1.45 -20.78
N LEU A 199 19.41 -2.50 -21.25
CA LEU A 199 18.17 -2.39 -22.03
C LEU A 199 17.08 -1.66 -21.26
N GLU A 200 16.94 -1.93 -19.97
CA GLU A 200 15.99 -1.24 -19.11
C GLU A 200 16.35 0.25 -18.98
N GLN A 201 17.63 0.57 -18.79
CA GLN A 201 18.09 1.96 -18.71
C GLN A 201 17.86 2.74 -20.01
N ILE A 202 18.18 2.15 -21.17
CA ILE A 202 17.97 2.76 -22.48
C ILE A 202 16.48 2.89 -22.77
N GLY A 203 15.71 1.82 -22.54
CA GLY A 203 14.26 1.80 -22.73
C GLY A 203 13.55 2.88 -21.92
N ARG A 204 13.98 3.14 -20.68
CA ARG A 204 13.46 4.24 -19.85
C ARG A 204 13.67 5.61 -20.50
N HIS A 205 14.87 5.89 -20.99
CA HIS A 205 15.15 7.16 -21.67
C HIS A 205 14.35 7.30 -22.97
N THR A 206 14.23 6.23 -23.75
CA THR A 206 13.44 6.21 -24.98
C THR A 206 11.95 6.44 -24.69
N ALA A 207 11.40 5.80 -23.66
CA ALA A 207 10.01 5.96 -23.25
C ALA A 207 9.70 7.38 -22.73
N GLN A 208 10.63 8.00 -21.99
CA GLN A 208 10.52 9.41 -21.58
C GLN A 208 10.45 10.36 -22.78
N MET A 209 11.34 10.18 -23.75
CA MET A 209 11.36 10.98 -24.98
C MET A 209 10.09 10.77 -25.79
N GLN A 210 9.63 9.52 -25.93
CA GLN A 210 8.38 9.22 -26.61
C GLN A 210 7.16 9.80 -25.90
N SER A 211 7.12 9.79 -24.57
CA SER A 211 6.02 10.39 -23.81
C SER A 211 5.99 11.91 -23.99
N LEU A 212 7.15 12.58 -24.05
CA LEU A 212 7.25 13.99 -24.42
C LEU A 212 6.80 14.22 -25.87
N LEU A 213 7.23 13.39 -26.82
CA LEU A 213 6.75 13.48 -28.20
C LEU A 213 5.23 13.30 -28.25
N GLN A 214 4.68 12.35 -27.50
CA GLN A 214 3.25 12.07 -27.45
C GLN A 214 2.43 13.18 -26.77
N SER A 215 3.03 13.98 -25.89
CA SER A 215 2.37 15.15 -25.28
C SER A 215 2.32 16.35 -26.22
N LEU A 216 3.21 16.44 -27.21
CA LEU A 216 3.20 17.46 -28.26
C LEU A 216 2.14 17.20 -29.33
N SER A 217 1.68 18.25 -30.00
CA SER A 217 0.77 18.13 -31.17
C SER A 217 1.47 17.40 -32.34
N PRO A 218 0.73 16.79 -33.29
CA PRO A 218 1.33 16.14 -34.46
C PRO A 218 2.24 17.07 -35.26
N GLU A 219 1.89 18.36 -35.34
CA GLU A 219 2.66 19.40 -36.03
C GLU A 219 3.95 19.71 -35.27
N GLN A 220 3.88 19.87 -33.95
CA GLN A 220 5.04 20.13 -33.08
C GLN A 220 6.02 18.95 -33.04
N ARG A 221 5.52 17.71 -33.08
CA ARG A 221 6.36 16.51 -33.20
C ARG A 221 7.19 16.52 -34.48
N GLY A 222 6.56 16.84 -35.61
CA GLY A 222 7.24 16.98 -36.89
C GLY A 222 8.32 18.07 -36.83
N GLN A 223 8.02 19.21 -36.22
CA GLN A 223 8.97 20.30 -36.03
C GLN A 223 10.16 19.90 -35.15
N LEU A 224 9.92 19.17 -34.05
CA LEU A 224 11.00 18.71 -33.16
C LEU A 224 11.90 17.67 -33.88
N ASP A 225 11.32 16.74 -34.64
CA ASP A 225 12.08 15.76 -35.43
C ASP A 225 12.95 16.46 -36.49
N GLU A 226 12.40 17.47 -37.17
CA GLU A 226 13.12 18.27 -38.15
C GLU A 226 14.24 19.11 -37.51
N MET A 227 13.99 19.70 -36.33
CA MET A 227 14.98 20.43 -35.55
C MET A 227 16.11 19.50 -35.10
N MET A 228 15.78 18.31 -34.59
CA MET A 228 16.76 17.27 -34.23
C MET A 228 17.67 16.94 -35.41
N ARG A 229 17.09 16.59 -36.57
CA ARG A 229 17.86 16.33 -37.79
C ARG A 229 18.76 17.50 -38.15
N SER A 230 18.25 18.74 -38.07
CA SER A 230 19.02 19.94 -38.42
C SER A 230 20.22 20.20 -37.49
N LEU A 231 20.10 19.87 -36.20
CA LEU A 231 21.18 20.02 -35.22
C LEU A 231 22.27 18.96 -35.39
N TYR A 232 21.92 17.78 -35.92
CA TYR A 232 22.83 16.65 -36.16
C TYR A 232 23.52 16.63 -37.54
N LEU A 233 23.21 17.59 -38.44
CA LEU A 233 23.72 17.72 -39.83
C LEU A 233 25.26 17.82 -40.01
N GLN A 234 26.06 17.63 -38.97
CA GLN A 234 27.53 17.63 -39.08
C GLN A 234 28.15 16.21 -39.15
N ASP A 235 27.40 15.12 -38.86
CA ASP A 235 27.95 13.76 -38.88
C ASP A 235 26.91 12.69 -39.29
N GLU A 236 26.80 12.41 -40.60
CA GLU A 236 25.90 11.39 -41.19
C GLU A 236 26.06 10.00 -40.54
N ARG A 237 27.26 9.69 -40.03
CA ARG A 237 27.55 8.38 -39.43
C ARG A 237 26.92 8.22 -38.05
N LEU A 238 26.77 9.31 -37.31
CA LEU A 238 26.12 9.31 -36.00
C LEU A 238 24.60 9.13 -36.17
N GLU A 239 24.02 9.82 -37.15
CA GLU A 239 22.60 9.68 -37.51
C GLU A 239 22.26 8.23 -37.90
N ALA A 240 23.10 7.61 -38.73
CA ALA A 240 22.93 6.21 -39.12
C ALA A 240 23.01 5.25 -37.92
N ALA A 241 23.95 5.47 -37.01
CA ALA A 241 24.08 4.66 -35.79
C ALA A 241 22.87 4.81 -34.85
N MET A 242 22.31 6.03 -34.73
CA MET A 242 21.13 6.28 -33.90
C MET A 242 19.85 5.70 -34.49
N SER A 243 19.70 5.79 -35.82
CA SER A 243 18.58 5.19 -36.53
C SER A 243 18.58 3.66 -36.38
N GLN A 244 19.75 3.02 -36.46
CA GLN A 244 19.90 1.59 -36.20
C GLN A 244 19.54 1.22 -34.76
N LEU A 245 19.94 2.06 -33.79
CA LEU A 245 19.62 1.84 -32.38
C LEU A 245 18.11 1.89 -32.15
N ALA A 246 17.44 2.90 -32.70
CA ALA A 246 15.99 3.04 -32.60
C ALA A 246 15.25 1.83 -33.21
N MET A 247 15.69 1.32 -34.37
CA MET A 247 15.13 0.12 -34.99
C MET A 247 15.32 -1.14 -34.14
N ASN A 248 16.53 -1.34 -33.61
CA ASN A 248 16.84 -2.50 -32.77
C ASN A 248 16.03 -2.47 -31.45
N LEU A 249 15.91 -1.29 -30.83
CA LEU A 249 15.13 -1.11 -29.61
C LEU A 249 13.63 -1.28 -29.83
N ALA A 250 13.09 -0.78 -30.94
CA ALA A 250 11.66 -0.94 -31.26
C ALA A 250 11.27 -2.40 -31.51
N GLY A 251 12.21 -3.25 -31.93
CA GLY A 251 11.99 -4.70 -32.06
C GLY A 251 12.13 -5.48 -30.75
N LEU A 252 12.87 -4.95 -29.76
CA LEU A 252 13.17 -5.62 -28.49
C LEU A 252 12.30 -5.15 -27.32
N LEU A 253 11.81 -3.90 -27.38
CA LEU A 253 11.03 -3.27 -26.32
C LEU A 253 9.64 -2.92 -26.85
N ASP A 254 8.60 -3.24 -26.09
CA ASP A 254 7.26 -2.72 -26.33
C ASP A 254 7.19 -1.26 -25.85
N LEU A 255 7.63 -0.38 -26.74
CA LEU A 255 7.70 1.06 -26.49
C LEU A 255 6.30 1.70 -26.37
N ASP A 256 5.26 1.08 -26.93
CA ASP A 256 3.87 1.57 -26.82
C ASP A 256 3.27 1.23 -25.44
N GLU A 257 3.59 0.07 -24.85
CA GLU A 257 3.25 -0.21 -23.44
C GLU A 257 4.03 0.67 -22.44
N LEU A 258 5.29 0.99 -22.74
CA LEU A 258 6.16 1.82 -21.89
C LEU A 258 5.88 3.32 -22.01
N GLY A 259 5.36 3.76 -23.17
CA GLY A 259 4.98 5.14 -23.47
C GLY A 259 3.72 5.57 -22.73
N GLN A 260 3.80 5.68 -21.41
CA GLN A 260 2.67 6.15 -20.61
C GLN A 260 2.37 7.61 -20.94
N ARG A 261 1.11 7.88 -21.32
CA ARG A 261 0.63 9.24 -21.57
C ARG A 261 0.49 9.98 -20.25
N TYR A 262 1.28 11.04 -20.06
CA TYR A 262 1.04 12.01 -19.02
C TYR A 262 0.03 13.05 -19.53
N PRO A 263 -1.20 13.09 -18.99
CA PRO A 263 -2.22 14.03 -19.44
C PRO A 263 -1.99 15.39 -18.77
N PHE A 264 -1.04 16.18 -19.29
CA PHE A 264 -0.84 17.56 -18.84
C PHE A 264 -2.09 18.41 -19.15
N ARG A 265 -2.46 19.26 -18.19
CA ARG A 265 -3.67 20.10 -18.27
C ARG A 265 -3.44 21.53 -17.73
N GLY A 266 -2.20 21.87 -17.42
CA GLY A 266 -1.87 23.17 -16.87
C GLY A 266 -1.81 24.27 -17.92
N ASP A 267 -1.53 25.49 -17.42
CA ASP A 267 -1.43 26.70 -18.23
C ASP A 267 -0.02 27.36 -18.10
N GLU A 268 0.85 26.87 -17.22
CA GLU A 268 2.19 27.44 -17.01
C GLU A 268 3.13 27.02 -18.16
N GLU A 269 3.60 28.01 -18.92
CA GLU A 269 4.56 27.79 -20.00
C GLU A 269 5.88 27.25 -19.43
N VAL A 270 6.46 26.24 -20.07
CA VAL A 270 7.77 25.68 -19.70
C VAL A 270 8.70 25.64 -20.89
N SER A 271 9.98 25.89 -20.65
CA SER A 271 11.02 25.66 -21.67
C SER A 271 11.23 24.16 -21.93
N LEU A 272 11.86 23.82 -23.05
CA LEU A 272 12.23 22.43 -23.36
C LEU A 272 13.08 21.77 -22.25
N GLU A 273 13.99 22.53 -21.61
CA GLU A 273 14.81 22.03 -20.51
C GLU A 273 13.97 21.71 -19.26
N GLU A 274 13.05 22.60 -18.91
CA GLU A 274 12.13 22.40 -17.78
C GLU A 274 11.17 21.24 -18.05
N ALA A 275 10.67 21.11 -19.27
CA ALA A 275 9.85 19.99 -19.71
C ALA A 275 10.57 18.65 -19.53
N LEU A 276 11.83 18.54 -19.99
CA LEU A 276 12.62 17.32 -19.84
C LEU A 276 12.90 16.99 -18.36
N ARG A 277 13.19 18.01 -17.55
CA ARG A 277 13.42 17.82 -16.11
C ARG A 277 12.14 17.38 -15.38
N LEU A 278 10.99 17.97 -15.73
CA LEU A 278 9.69 17.63 -15.16
C LEU A 278 9.32 16.18 -15.48
N MET A 279 9.58 15.74 -16.71
CA MET A 279 9.36 14.37 -17.15
C MET A 279 10.23 13.36 -16.38
N ASP A 280 11.50 13.70 -16.14
CA ASP A 280 12.38 12.87 -15.30
C ASP A 280 11.88 12.80 -13.85
N GLU A 281 11.44 13.93 -13.27
CA GLU A 281 10.84 13.97 -11.93
C GLU A 281 9.58 13.10 -11.83
N LEU A 282 8.67 13.19 -12.81
CA LEU A 282 7.46 12.38 -12.88
C LEU A 282 7.76 10.88 -12.99
N ALA A 283 8.75 10.50 -13.81
CA ALA A 283 9.20 9.12 -13.93
C ALA A 283 9.84 8.61 -12.63
N GLN A 284 10.58 9.46 -11.91
CA GLN A 284 11.12 9.14 -10.58
C GLN A 284 10.00 8.94 -9.54
N MET A 285 9.00 9.81 -9.54
CA MET A 285 7.82 9.69 -8.68
C MET A 285 7.08 8.38 -8.92
N GLU A 286 6.89 7.96 -10.17
CA GLU A 286 6.21 6.72 -10.50
C GLU A 286 7.00 5.49 -10.01
N ARG A 287 8.32 5.48 -10.17
CA ARG A 287 9.18 4.41 -9.63
C ARG A 287 9.08 4.33 -8.12
N LEU A 288 9.11 5.48 -7.44
CA LEU A 288 8.93 5.54 -5.99
C LEU A 288 7.53 5.02 -5.60
N GLU A 289 6.51 5.33 -6.41
CA GLU A 289 5.15 4.83 -6.19
C GLU A 289 5.08 3.31 -6.34
N GLN A 290 5.70 2.75 -7.38
CA GLN A 290 5.77 1.30 -7.60
C GLN A 290 6.55 0.61 -6.48
N ALA A 291 7.68 1.17 -6.05
CA ALA A 291 8.45 0.67 -4.92
C ALA A 291 7.61 0.65 -3.64
N LEU A 292 6.94 1.77 -3.30
CA LEU A 292 6.05 1.87 -2.14
C LEU A 292 4.85 0.90 -2.21
N ARG A 293 4.25 0.68 -3.38
CA ARG A 293 3.19 -0.31 -3.59
C ARG A 293 3.71 -1.75 -3.46
N GLY A 294 4.95 -1.97 -3.88
CA GLY A 294 5.65 -3.26 -3.84
C GLY A 294 6.13 -3.66 -2.44
N VAL A 295 6.18 -2.73 -1.48
CA VAL A 295 6.61 -3.02 -0.10
C VAL A 295 5.67 -4.05 0.53
N ARG A 296 6.18 -5.28 0.64
CA ARG A 296 5.57 -6.36 1.42
C ARG A 296 6.45 -6.75 2.61
N LYS A 297 7.77 -6.51 2.51
CA LYS A 297 8.79 -6.83 3.53
C LYS A 297 9.44 -5.57 4.13
N ILE A 298 10.13 -5.73 5.26
CA ILE A 298 10.98 -4.66 5.85
C ILE A 298 12.14 -4.31 4.92
N GLU A 299 12.74 -5.32 4.30
CA GLU A 299 13.87 -5.11 3.38
C GLU A 299 13.46 -4.25 2.18
N ASP A 300 12.24 -4.43 1.68
CA ASP A 300 11.70 -3.59 0.60
C ASP A 300 11.54 -2.13 1.08
N LEU A 301 11.15 -1.94 2.35
CA LEU A 301 11.03 -0.63 2.96
C LEU A 301 12.40 0.03 3.19
N GLU A 302 13.42 -0.74 3.56
CA GLU A 302 14.81 -0.27 3.75
C GLU A 302 15.51 0.04 2.41
N ARG A 303 15.07 -0.58 1.31
CA ARG A 303 15.55 -0.26 -0.06
C ARG A 303 15.07 1.09 -0.58
N ILE A 304 14.05 1.69 0.03
CA ILE A 304 13.55 3.01 -0.38
C ILE A 304 14.49 4.08 0.18
N ASP A 305 15.12 4.83 -0.72
CA ASP A 305 16.02 5.93 -0.35
C ASP A 305 15.24 7.10 0.28
N PRO A 306 15.54 7.48 1.54
CA PRO A 306 14.93 8.65 2.17
C PRO A 306 15.23 9.98 1.45
N ALA A 307 16.35 10.08 0.72
CA ALA A 307 16.70 11.27 -0.05
C ALA A 307 15.78 11.47 -1.25
N ASP A 308 15.39 10.39 -1.93
CA ASP A 308 14.42 10.44 -3.02
C ASP A 308 13.03 10.84 -2.50
N MET A 309 12.65 10.37 -1.31
CA MET A 309 11.40 10.77 -0.65
C MET A 309 11.37 12.27 -0.34
N GLU A 310 12.48 12.83 0.16
CA GLU A 310 12.61 14.25 0.46
C GLU A 310 12.53 15.10 -0.81
N ARG A 311 13.28 14.73 -1.84
CA ARG A 311 13.37 15.47 -3.09
C ARG A 311 12.05 15.49 -3.87
N LEU A 312 11.34 14.37 -3.91
CA LEU A 312 10.14 14.20 -4.76
C LEU A 312 8.84 14.54 -4.01
N VAL A 313 8.75 14.25 -2.71
CA VAL A 313 7.50 14.42 -1.93
C VAL A 313 7.62 15.52 -0.88
N GLY A 314 8.79 15.65 -0.25
CA GLY A 314 9.11 16.69 0.72
C GLY A 314 9.69 16.16 2.04
N PRO A 315 10.17 17.06 2.92
CA PRO A 315 10.90 16.71 4.14
C PRO A 315 10.04 15.95 5.17
N ASP A 316 8.74 16.21 5.22
CA ASP A 316 7.82 15.49 6.10
C ASP A 316 7.71 14.01 5.71
N ALA A 317 7.70 13.71 4.40
CA ALA A 317 7.59 12.35 3.90
C ALA A 317 8.84 11.53 4.22
N ARG A 318 10.02 12.16 4.17
CA ARG A 318 11.28 11.56 4.62
C ARG A 318 11.23 11.17 6.09
N GLN A 319 10.82 12.09 6.97
CA GLN A 319 10.73 11.80 8.41
C GLN A 319 9.74 10.67 8.70
N ASP A 320 8.61 10.63 7.99
CA ASP A 320 7.61 9.59 8.15
C ASP A 320 8.13 8.22 7.69
N LEU A 321 8.89 8.16 6.59
CA LEU A 321 9.57 6.94 6.12
C LEU A 321 10.62 6.45 7.13
N GLU A 322 11.50 7.33 7.60
CA GLU A 322 12.54 6.99 8.58
C GLU A 322 11.93 6.47 9.89
N ARG A 323 10.81 7.08 10.35
CA ARG A 323 10.07 6.59 11.52
C ARG A 323 9.47 5.21 11.32
N LEU A 324 8.95 4.91 10.12
CA LEU A 324 8.41 3.58 9.80
C LEU A 324 9.53 2.53 9.77
N GLN A 325 10.68 2.85 9.17
CA GLN A 325 11.86 1.97 9.16
C GLN A 325 12.36 1.70 10.59
N ASP A 326 12.57 2.74 11.40
CA ASP A 326 13.02 2.64 12.79
C ASP A 326 12.03 1.85 13.68
N LEU A 327 10.73 2.12 13.55
CA LEU A 327 9.72 1.38 14.30
C LEU A 327 9.77 -0.11 13.99
N THR A 328 9.91 -0.46 12.72
CA THR A 328 9.85 -1.86 12.31
C THR A 328 11.10 -2.62 12.75
N ARG A 329 12.27 -1.99 12.66
CA ARG A 329 13.52 -2.49 13.23
C ARG A 329 13.41 -2.73 14.74
N LYS A 330 12.88 -1.75 15.49
CA LYS A 330 12.66 -1.89 16.94
C LYS A 330 11.70 -3.03 17.31
N LEU A 331 10.69 -3.29 16.48
CA LEU A 331 9.75 -4.39 16.70
C LEU A 331 10.39 -5.76 16.42
N GLU A 332 11.29 -5.85 15.45
CA GLU A 332 12.10 -7.04 15.16
C GLU A 332 13.13 -7.30 16.27
N GLU A 333 13.93 -6.29 16.64
CA GLU A 333 14.92 -6.37 17.74
C GLU A 333 14.29 -6.77 19.08
N ALA A 334 13.08 -6.27 19.37
CA ALA A 334 12.36 -6.61 20.59
C ALA A 334 11.71 -8.01 20.57
N GLY A 335 11.83 -8.75 19.46
CA GLY A 335 11.26 -10.09 19.26
C GLY A 335 9.74 -10.10 19.14
N TYR A 336 9.14 -9.01 18.65
CA TYR A 336 7.70 -8.94 18.35
C TYR A 336 7.37 -9.32 16.90
N LEU A 337 8.36 -9.30 16.02
CA LEU A 337 8.27 -9.79 14.65
C LEU A 337 9.28 -10.92 14.45
N GLU A 338 8.87 -11.98 13.76
CA GLU A 338 9.73 -13.07 13.32
C GLU A 338 9.62 -13.22 11.80
N ARG A 339 10.73 -13.61 11.18
CA ARG A 339 10.83 -13.86 9.74
C ARG A 339 10.47 -15.32 9.47
N HIS A 340 9.43 -15.54 8.66
CA HIS A 340 9.03 -16.88 8.24
C HIS A 340 9.06 -16.96 6.71
N GLY A 341 10.21 -17.39 6.16
CA GLY A 341 10.48 -17.31 4.73
C GLY A 341 10.52 -15.86 4.24
N ASP A 342 9.67 -15.56 3.27
CA ASP A 342 9.54 -14.22 2.67
C ASP A 342 8.53 -13.30 3.39
N GLU A 343 7.83 -13.79 4.41
CA GLU A 343 6.79 -13.03 5.12
C GLU A 343 7.16 -12.74 6.58
N LEU A 344 6.80 -11.54 7.03
CA LEU A 344 6.91 -11.14 8.43
C LEU A 344 5.65 -11.54 9.19
N GLN A 345 5.85 -12.28 10.29
CA GLN A 345 4.76 -12.74 11.13
C GLN A 345 4.92 -12.21 12.56
N LEU A 346 3.79 -11.96 13.21
CA LEU A 346 3.78 -11.58 14.62
C LEU A 346 4.19 -12.78 15.47
N THR A 347 5.14 -12.57 16.37
CA THR A 347 5.55 -13.63 17.30
C THR A 347 4.44 -13.94 18.30
N ALA A 348 4.51 -15.13 18.91
CA ALA A 348 3.60 -15.50 20.00
C ALA A 348 3.63 -14.47 21.15
N ARG A 349 4.80 -13.84 21.39
CA ARG A 349 4.98 -12.76 22.37
C ARG A 349 4.22 -11.51 21.97
N ALA A 350 4.28 -11.09 20.70
CA ALA A 350 3.53 -9.93 20.20
C ALA A 350 2.03 -10.14 20.29
N ILE A 351 1.55 -11.32 19.89
CA ILE A 351 0.12 -11.67 19.94
C ILE A 351 -0.38 -11.64 21.39
N ARG A 352 0.40 -12.18 22.34
CA ARG A 352 0.07 -12.13 23.76
C ARG A 352 -0.01 -10.68 24.26
N LYS A 353 0.98 -9.85 23.92
CA LYS A 353 1.00 -8.43 24.30
C LYS A 353 -0.19 -7.65 23.72
N LEU A 354 -0.55 -7.92 22.47
CA LEU A 354 -1.73 -7.34 21.80
C LEU A 354 -3.03 -7.76 22.48
N ALA A 355 -3.15 -9.04 22.82
CA ALA A 355 -4.33 -9.58 23.50
C ALA A 355 -4.47 -9.05 24.93
N ASP A 356 -3.37 -8.95 25.69
CA ASP A 356 -3.35 -8.35 27.02
C ASP A 356 -3.73 -6.86 26.98
N LYS A 357 -3.24 -6.13 25.98
CA LYS A 357 -3.63 -4.74 25.75
C LYS A 357 -5.10 -4.63 25.37
N ALA A 358 -5.59 -5.45 24.45
CA ALA A 358 -7.01 -5.48 24.07
C ALA A 358 -7.90 -5.79 25.28
N LEU A 359 -7.48 -6.71 26.15
CA LEU A 359 -8.19 -7.02 27.39
C LEU A 359 -8.25 -5.80 28.33
N ARG A 360 -7.12 -5.12 28.57
CA ARG A 360 -7.06 -3.90 29.38
C ARG A 360 -7.90 -2.77 28.79
N ASP A 361 -7.77 -2.51 27.49
CA ASP A 361 -8.51 -1.45 26.80
C ASP A 361 -10.03 -1.64 26.96
N VAL A 362 -10.52 -2.89 26.95
CA VAL A 362 -11.93 -3.21 27.19
C VAL A 362 -12.31 -3.06 28.67
N PHE A 363 -11.47 -3.51 29.61
CA PHE A 363 -11.76 -3.40 31.06
C PHE A 363 -11.63 -1.98 31.63
N ASP A 364 -10.73 -1.16 31.10
CA ASP A 364 -10.54 0.23 31.56
C ASP A 364 -11.74 1.10 31.20
N ARG A 365 -12.45 0.78 30.11
CA ARG A 365 -13.77 1.37 29.80
C ARG A 365 -14.83 0.89 30.78
N LEU A 366 -14.84 -0.40 31.13
CA LEU A 366 -15.78 -0.99 32.08
C LEU A 366 -15.73 -0.35 33.48
N LYS A 367 -14.55 0.08 33.94
CA LYS A 367 -14.41 0.75 35.26
C LYS A 367 -15.06 2.14 35.31
N ARG A 368 -15.32 2.78 34.17
CA ARG A 368 -15.97 4.11 34.11
C ARG A 368 -17.49 4.02 34.21
N ASP A 369 -18.09 2.92 33.74
CA ASP A 369 -19.53 2.66 33.80
C ASP A 369 -19.86 1.73 34.99
N ARG A 370 -20.21 2.30 36.15
CA ARG A 370 -20.56 1.54 37.38
C ARG A 370 -21.73 0.58 37.11
N PHE A 371 -21.60 -0.68 37.55
CA PHE A 371 -22.75 -1.58 37.75
C PHE A 371 -23.01 -1.82 39.24
N GLY A 372 -24.23 -1.49 39.68
CA GLY A 372 -24.82 -1.94 40.94
C GLY A 372 -25.79 -3.12 40.72
N GLY A 373 -25.92 -3.95 41.76
CA GLY A 373 -27.15 -4.68 42.13
C GLY A 373 -27.41 -6.06 41.52
N HIS A 374 -27.03 -7.11 42.27
CA HIS A 374 -27.92 -8.08 42.94
C HIS A 374 -27.47 -9.55 42.81
N PRO A 375 -27.36 -10.29 43.94
CA PRO A 375 -27.10 -11.72 43.95
C PRO A 375 -28.40 -12.52 43.77
N THR A 376 -28.36 -13.58 42.96
CA THR A 376 -29.39 -14.62 42.92
C THR A 376 -28.83 -15.89 43.52
N GLU A 377 -29.44 -16.34 44.61
CA GLU A 377 -29.20 -17.64 45.26
C GLU A 377 -29.87 -18.76 44.46
N ARG A 378 -29.13 -19.83 44.14
CA ARG A 378 -29.71 -21.17 43.92
C ARG A 378 -28.62 -22.26 43.93
N ARG A 379 -28.56 -23.01 45.03
CA ARG A 379 -27.69 -24.19 45.20
C ARG A 379 -28.17 -25.37 44.34
N GLY A 380 -27.26 -25.95 43.54
CA GLY A 380 -27.41 -27.25 42.89
C GLY A 380 -26.37 -28.24 43.40
N ALA A 381 -26.79 -29.46 43.75
CA ALA A 381 -25.94 -30.51 44.31
C ALA A 381 -25.30 -31.37 43.20
N GLY A 382 -23.97 -31.51 43.24
CA GLY A 382 -23.19 -32.44 42.40
C GLY A 382 -21.96 -31.77 41.78
N GLY A 383 -20.78 -32.00 42.36
CA GLY A 383 -19.47 -31.55 41.85
C GLY A 383 -18.36 -32.56 42.17
N ASP A 384 -17.13 -32.31 41.70
CA ASP A 384 -15.98 -33.18 41.91
C ASP A 384 -15.43 -33.08 43.35
N GLN A 385 -15.00 -34.20 43.92
CA GLN A 385 -14.46 -34.31 45.29
C GLN A 385 -13.12 -33.56 45.42
N THR A 386 -13.00 -32.67 46.41
CA THR A 386 -11.71 -32.09 46.81
C THR A 386 -11.12 -32.86 47.99
N ASP A 387 -9.81 -32.69 48.23
CA ASP A 387 -9.12 -33.26 49.42
C ASP A 387 -9.39 -32.46 50.71
N GLU A 388 -10.21 -31.41 50.65
CA GLU A 388 -10.57 -30.58 51.80
C GLU A 388 -11.86 -31.08 52.44
N THR A 389 -11.82 -31.32 53.76
CA THR A 389 -13.00 -31.71 54.54
C THR A 389 -13.64 -30.52 55.23
N LYS A 390 -14.96 -30.54 55.35
CA LYS A 390 -15.73 -29.64 56.23
C LYS A 390 -16.69 -30.43 57.12
N ALA A 391 -17.19 -29.81 58.19
CA ALA A 391 -18.29 -30.37 58.97
C ALA A 391 -19.55 -30.53 58.08
N TYR A 392 -20.27 -31.63 58.28
CA TYR A 392 -21.50 -31.93 57.55
C TYR A 392 -22.62 -30.95 57.93
N GLU A 393 -23.20 -30.31 56.93
CA GLU A 393 -24.41 -29.49 57.07
C GLU A 393 -25.56 -30.15 56.31
N PHE A 394 -26.78 -29.96 56.82
CA PHE A 394 -27.98 -30.51 56.18
C PHE A 394 -28.11 -29.99 54.73
N GLY A 395 -28.05 -30.91 53.77
CA GLY A 395 -28.09 -30.61 52.33
C GLY A 395 -26.76 -30.86 51.59
N ASP A 396 -25.67 -31.13 52.30
CA ASP A 396 -24.42 -31.55 51.67
C ASP A 396 -24.52 -32.98 51.09
N PRO A 397 -23.84 -33.29 49.96
CA PRO A 397 -23.65 -34.66 49.53
C PRO A 397 -22.97 -35.49 50.62
N PHE A 398 -23.48 -36.68 50.92
CA PHE A 398 -22.98 -37.55 51.99
C PHE A 398 -21.70 -38.30 51.61
N LEU A 399 -20.67 -37.55 51.19
CA LEU A 399 -19.33 -38.02 50.85
C LEU A 399 -18.45 -37.93 52.11
N LEU A 400 -18.65 -38.88 53.02
CA LEU A 400 -18.05 -38.86 54.35
C LEU A 400 -16.53 -39.13 54.30
N ASP A 401 -15.74 -38.26 54.93
CA ASP A 401 -14.36 -38.60 55.31
C ASP A 401 -14.41 -39.42 56.60
N MET A 402 -14.29 -40.74 56.45
CA MET A 402 -14.29 -41.69 57.56
C MET A 402 -13.16 -41.41 58.56
N LYS A 403 -11.98 -40.99 58.09
CA LYS A 403 -10.80 -40.75 58.94
C LYS A 403 -11.02 -39.52 59.81
N GLN A 404 -11.42 -38.40 59.21
CA GLN A 404 -11.68 -37.17 59.95
C GLN A 404 -12.90 -37.31 60.86
N THR A 405 -13.94 -38.02 60.42
CA THR A 405 -15.13 -38.30 61.23
C THR A 405 -14.80 -39.11 62.48
N LEU A 406 -13.96 -40.15 62.34
CA LEU A 406 -13.49 -40.94 63.47
C LEU A 406 -12.57 -40.12 64.39
N LEU A 407 -11.71 -39.28 63.83
CA LEU A 407 -10.84 -38.40 64.61
C LEU A 407 -11.66 -37.42 65.47
N ASN A 408 -12.66 -36.75 64.88
CA ASN A 408 -13.57 -35.85 65.60
C ASN A 408 -14.29 -36.57 66.75
N ALA A 409 -14.77 -37.79 66.51
CA ALA A 409 -15.44 -38.60 67.53
C ALA A 409 -14.51 -39.00 68.69
N VAL A 410 -13.24 -39.30 68.39
CA VAL A 410 -12.22 -39.64 69.39
C VAL A 410 -11.76 -38.40 70.17
N GLU A 411 -11.59 -37.25 69.51
CA GLU A 411 -11.29 -35.98 70.19
C GLU A 411 -12.40 -35.58 71.17
N ARG A 412 -13.67 -35.78 70.78
CA ARG A 412 -14.83 -35.42 71.61
C ARG A 412 -14.98 -36.27 72.88
N ARG A 413 -14.67 -37.57 72.83
CA ARG A 413 -14.92 -38.51 73.96
C ARG A 413 -13.66 -39.12 74.57
N GLY A 414 -12.49 -38.87 74.01
CA GLY A 414 -11.23 -39.51 74.39
C GLY A 414 -11.08 -40.93 73.78
N PRO A 415 -9.91 -41.57 73.99
CA PRO A 415 -9.49 -42.80 73.29
C PRO A 415 -10.20 -44.10 73.75
N GLY A 416 -11.41 -44.02 74.32
CA GLY A 416 -12.17 -45.17 74.80
C GLY A 416 -12.83 -45.96 73.68
N THR A 417 -12.88 -47.30 73.83
CA THR A 417 -13.66 -48.18 72.95
C THR A 417 -14.95 -48.64 73.66
N PRO A 418 -16.12 -48.69 72.96
CA PRO A 418 -16.33 -48.38 71.55
C PRO A 418 -16.46 -46.87 71.26
N VAL A 419 -15.92 -46.42 70.13
CA VAL A 419 -16.07 -45.04 69.63
C VAL A 419 -17.53 -44.83 69.22
N ARG A 420 -18.22 -43.87 69.85
CA ARG A 420 -19.63 -43.55 69.53
C ARG A 420 -19.70 -42.28 68.68
N LEU A 421 -20.09 -42.45 67.41
CA LEU A 421 -20.33 -41.35 66.48
C LEU A 421 -21.60 -40.56 66.83
N ALA A 422 -21.54 -39.25 66.69
CA ALA A 422 -22.66 -38.31 66.71
C ALA A 422 -22.70 -37.53 65.39
N PRO A 423 -23.85 -36.95 64.98
CA PRO A 423 -23.95 -36.18 63.74
C PRO A 423 -22.93 -35.05 63.62
N ASP A 424 -22.59 -34.41 64.74
CA ASP A 424 -21.60 -33.31 64.79
C ASP A 424 -20.16 -33.78 64.48
N ASP A 425 -19.89 -35.10 64.55
CA ASP A 425 -18.58 -35.66 64.22
C ASP A 425 -18.39 -35.80 62.71
N PHE A 426 -19.47 -35.79 61.92
CA PHE A 426 -19.44 -36.08 60.49
C PHE A 426 -18.68 -35.00 59.72
N ALA A 427 -17.60 -35.40 59.08
CA ALA A 427 -16.87 -34.60 58.12
C ALA A 427 -17.17 -35.11 56.71
N VAL A 428 -17.48 -34.20 55.80
CA VAL A 428 -17.69 -34.50 54.38
C VAL A 428 -16.65 -33.80 53.52
N PHE A 429 -16.26 -34.43 52.42
CA PHE A 429 -15.41 -33.79 51.42
C PHE A 429 -16.16 -32.63 50.77
N ARG A 430 -15.49 -31.49 50.62
CA ARG A 430 -16.02 -30.40 49.79
C ARG A 430 -16.10 -30.88 48.34
N THR A 431 -17.19 -30.52 47.68
CA THR A 431 -17.33 -30.71 46.23
C THR A 431 -17.25 -29.35 45.57
N GLU A 432 -16.25 -29.13 44.72
CA GLU A 432 -16.18 -27.92 43.90
C GLU A 432 -16.83 -28.18 42.55
N ASN A 433 -17.86 -27.41 42.22
CA ASN A 433 -18.50 -27.51 40.91
C ASN A 433 -17.71 -26.68 39.89
N ARG A 434 -16.61 -27.23 39.36
CA ARG A 434 -15.88 -26.60 38.24
C ARG A 434 -16.47 -27.03 36.91
N SER A 435 -17.59 -26.41 36.53
CA SER A 435 -18.16 -26.61 35.18
C SER A 435 -17.16 -26.12 34.11
N GLN A 436 -16.51 -27.06 33.42
CA GLN A 436 -15.73 -26.75 32.22
C GLN A 436 -16.68 -26.12 31.17
N ALA A 437 -16.23 -25.11 30.45
CA ALA A 437 -17.00 -24.49 29.37
C ALA A 437 -16.27 -24.65 28.03
N ALA A 438 -17.03 -24.98 26.98
CA ALA A 438 -16.56 -24.98 25.61
C ALA A 438 -17.26 -23.85 24.85
N THR A 439 -16.47 -22.91 24.35
CA THR A 439 -16.95 -21.67 23.73
C THR A 439 -16.45 -21.58 22.30
N VAL A 440 -17.35 -21.29 21.36
CA VAL A 440 -17.01 -20.87 20.00
C VAL A 440 -17.30 -19.38 19.88
N VAL A 441 -16.29 -18.58 19.53
CA VAL A 441 -16.48 -17.19 19.09
C VAL A 441 -16.62 -17.22 17.57
N MET A 442 -17.81 -16.87 17.08
CA MET A 442 -18.18 -16.85 15.67
C MET A 442 -18.12 -15.41 15.17
N LEU A 443 -17.19 -15.10 14.28
CA LEU A 443 -16.92 -13.77 13.75
C LEU A 443 -17.41 -13.65 12.31
N ASP A 444 -18.30 -12.71 12.07
CA ASP A 444 -18.70 -12.34 10.72
C ASP A 444 -17.53 -11.67 9.99
N MET A 445 -17.20 -12.23 8.82
CA MET A 445 -16.14 -11.79 7.92
C MET A 445 -16.68 -11.22 6.60
N SER A 446 -17.96 -10.91 6.53
CA SER A 446 -18.60 -10.35 5.35
C SER A 446 -18.07 -8.95 5.01
N ARG A 447 -18.40 -8.51 3.79
CA ARG A 447 -18.01 -7.19 3.27
C ARG A 447 -18.59 -6.03 4.09
N SER A 448 -19.80 -6.16 4.63
CA SER A 448 -20.44 -5.13 5.48
C SER A 448 -19.62 -4.83 6.73
N MET A 449 -19.15 -5.87 7.42
CA MET A 449 -18.31 -5.75 8.62
C MET A 449 -17.05 -4.91 8.37
N LEU A 450 -16.47 -5.01 7.18
CA LEU A 450 -15.30 -4.21 6.80
C LEU A 450 -15.68 -2.77 6.46
N ASN A 451 -16.68 -2.59 5.59
CA ASN A 451 -17.12 -1.28 5.12
C ASN A 451 -17.54 -0.37 6.28
N ASN A 452 -18.19 -0.95 7.29
CA ASN A 452 -18.65 -0.25 8.48
C ASN A 452 -17.58 -0.12 9.58
N GLY A 453 -16.39 -0.69 9.38
CA GLY A 453 -15.28 -0.62 10.33
C GLY A 453 -15.44 -1.51 11.58
N TYR A 454 -16.35 -2.48 11.55
CA TYR A 454 -16.72 -3.35 12.66
C TYR A 454 -15.81 -4.57 12.84
N PHE A 455 -15.10 -4.94 11.78
CA PHE A 455 -14.22 -6.10 11.77
C PHE A 455 -13.05 -5.99 12.78
N LEU A 456 -12.43 -4.81 12.90
CA LEU A 456 -11.32 -4.60 13.81
C LEU A 456 -11.75 -4.68 15.30
N PRO A 457 -12.85 -4.03 15.73
CA PRO A 457 -13.45 -4.27 17.04
C PRO A 457 -13.70 -5.75 17.32
N ALA A 458 -14.33 -6.48 16.40
CA ALA A 458 -14.65 -7.90 16.57
C ALA A 458 -13.40 -8.76 16.83
N LYS A 459 -12.31 -8.53 16.09
CA LYS A 459 -11.02 -9.19 16.34
C LYS A 459 -10.43 -8.90 17.71
N LYS A 460 -10.48 -7.63 18.14
CA LYS A 460 -10.00 -7.22 19.47
C LYS A 460 -10.74 -7.97 20.57
N VAL A 461 -12.06 -8.10 20.44
CA VAL A 461 -12.89 -8.85 21.39
C VAL A 461 -12.49 -10.33 21.42
N ALA A 462 -12.37 -10.98 20.25
CA ALA A 462 -11.97 -12.38 20.19
C ALA A 462 -10.58 -12.64 20.80
N LEU A 463 -9.62 -11.73 20.56
CA LEU A 463 -8.29 -11.78 21.17
C LEU A 463 -8.34 -11.59 22.69
N ALA A 464 -9.11 -10.60 23.17
CA ALA A 464 -9.31 -10.34 24.59
C ALA A 464 -9.95 -11.54 25.29
N LEU A 465 -10.96 -12.17 24.68
CA LEU A 465 -11.63 -13.36 25.20
C LEU A 465 -10.67 -14.56 25.27
N SER A 466 -9.82 -14.75 24.25
CA SER A 466 -8.73 -15.73 24.27
C SER A 466 -7.74 -15.47 25.41
N ALA A 467 -7.35 -14.23 25.67
CA ALA A 467 -6.47 -13.88 26.79
C ALA A 467 -7.15 -14.12 28.15
N LEU A 468 -8.42 -13.73 28.29
CA LEU A 468 -9.20 -13.93 29.51
C LEU A 468 -9.33 -15.41 29.85
N ILE A 469 -9.73 -16.24 28.88
CA ILE A 469 -9.90 -17.68 29.08
C ILE A 469 -8.57 -18.33 29.46
N ARG A 470 -7.48 -18.04 28.75
CA ARG A 470 -6.16 -18.62 29.08
C ARG A 470 -5.64 -18.21 30.45
N SER A 471 -5.92 -16.98 30.88
CA SER A 471 -5.41 -16.46 32.16
C SER A 471 -6.28 -16.86 33.36
N GLN A 472 -7.60 -16.73 33.26
CA GLN A 472 -8.52 -16.94 34.39
C GLN A 472 -9.24 -18.30 34.37
N PHE A 473 -9.41 -18.92 33.20
CA PHE A 473 -10.17 -20.16 33.02
C PHE A 473 -9.41 -21.19 32.16
N PRO A 474 -8.19 -21.62 32.53
CA PRO A 474 -7.31 -22.41 31.66
C PRO A 474 -7.84 -23.80 31.29
N ARG A 475 -8.87 -24.30 31.98
CA ARG A 475 -9.57 -25.56 31.67
C ARG A 475 -10.70 -25.39 30.65
N ASP A 476 -11.07 -24.17 30.29
CA ASP A 476 -12.12 -23.90 29.31
C ASP A 476 -11.56 -23.99 27.88
N ALA A 477 -12.35 -24.52 26.96
CA ALA A 477 -12.01 -24.61 25.55
C ALA A 477 -12.54 -23.39 24.79
N LEU A 478 -11.69 -22.79 23.95
CA LEU A 478 -12.07 -21.70 23.06
C LEU A 478 -11.73 -22.05 21.61
N TYR A 479 -12.72 -21.91 20.73
CA TYR A 479 -12.56 -21.97 19.28
C TYR A 479 -12.95 -20.64 18.67
N ILE A 480 -12.28 -20.27 17.59
CA ILE A 480 -12.60 -19.06 16.82
C ILE A 480 -12.99 -19.52 15.42
N VAL A 481 -14.18 -19.14 14.99
CA VAL A 481 -14.74 -19.49 13.69
C VAL A 481 -15.05 -18.19 12.98
N GLY A 482 -14.43 -17.96 11.82
CA GLY A 482 -14.82 -16.87 10.93
C GLY A 482 -15.73 -17.41 9.83
N PHE A 483 -16.77 -16.65 9.49
CA PHE A 483 -17.72 -17.03 8.45
C PHE A 483 -17.96 -15.88 7.47
N SER A 484 -17.93 -16.21 6.18
CA SER A 484 -18.33 -15.36 5.06
C SER A 484 -19.20 -16.20 4.13
N LEU A 485 -18.77 -16.48 2.89
CA LEU A 485 -19.42 -17.48 2.03
C LEU A 485 -19.29 -18.89 2.62
N TYR A 486 -18.14 -19.18 3.24
CA TYR A 486 -17.81 -20.43 3.93
C TYR A 486 -17.37 -20.14 5.37
N ALA A 487 -17.44 -21.15 6.23
CA ALA A 487 -16.96 -21.08 7.61
C ALA A 487 -15.62 -21.80 7.79
N ARG A 488 -14.67 -21.15 8.48
CA ARG A 488 -13.33 -21.70 8.75
C ARG A 488 -12.94 -21.46 10.21
N GLN A 489 -12.18 -22.40 10.76
CA GLN A 489 -11.59 -22.25 12.09
C GLN A 489 -10.29 -21.45 11.99
N PHE A 490 -10.10 -20.51 12.91
CA PHE A 490 -8.87 -19.73 13.04
C PHE A 490 -8.23 -19.97 14.40
N THR A 491 -6.91 -19.87 14.44
CA THR A 491 -6.16 -19.77 15.68
C THR A 491 -6.11 -18.31 16.13
N PRO A 492 -5.98 -18.03 17.44
CA PRO A 492 -5.82 -16.66 17.93
C PRO A 492 -4.59 -15.95 17.33
N GLN A 493 -3.59 -16.70 16.88
CA GLN A 493 -2.39 -16.19 16.21
C GLN A 493 -2.68 -15.69 14.79
N GLN A 494 -3.65 -16.28 14.10
CA GLN A 494 -4.05 -15.87 12.75
C GLN A 494 -4.91 -14.59 12.77
N LEU A 495 -5.64 -14.32 13.87
CA LEU A 495 -6.58 -13.19 13.92
C LEU A 495 -5.98 -11.82 13.56
N PRO A 496 -4.81 -11.41 14.09
CA PRO A 496 -4.23 -10.11 13.76
C PRO A 496 -3.79 -10.01 12.30
N THR A 497 -3.35 -11.10 11.69
CA THR A 497 -2.80 -11.14 10.32
C THR A 497 -3.87 -11.35 9.25
N LEU A 498 -5.09 -11.74 9.63
CA LEU A 498 -6.21 -11.87 8.69
C LEU A 498 -6.47 -10.56 7.94
N SER A 499 -5.99 -10.45 6.71
CA SER A 499 -6.37 -9.41 5.76
C SER A 499 -7.65 -9.81 5.01
N TRP A 500 -8.37 -8.81 4.52
CA TRP A 500 -9.53 -9.07 3.66
C TRP A 500 -9.03 -9.53 2.28
N SER A 501 -9.70 -10.55 1.71
CA SER A 501 -9.50 -11.00 0.34
C SER A 501 -10.85 -11.06 -0.39
N GLU A 502 -10.83 -11.15 -1.72
CA GLU A 502 -12.02 -11.18 -2.59
C GLU A 502 -12.98 -12.35 -2.30
N TRP A 503 -12.55 -13.34 -1.52
CA TRP A 503 -13.31 -14.52 -1.11
C TRP A 503 -14.31 -14.28 0.03
N ASN A 504 -14.39 -13.06 0.56
CA ASN A 504 -15.22 -12.69 1.73
C ASN A 504 -16.58 -12.10 1.34
N ILE A 505 -17.30 -12.76 0.44
CA ILE A 505 -18.65 -12.35 0.00
C ILE A 505 -19.72 -13.13 0.77
N GLY A 506 -20.75 -12.44 1.26
CA GLY A 506 -21.89 -13.06 1.94
C GLY A 506 -21.67 -13.40 3.41
N THR A 507 -22.76 -13.78 4.06
CA THR A 507 -22.89 -13.99 5.50
C THR A 507 -23.55 -15.35 5.74
N ASN A 508 -22.75 -16.43 5.70
CA ASN A 508 -23.21 -17.80 5.83
C ASN A 508 -23.25 -18.26 7.29
N MET A 509 -24.23 -17.75 8.04
CA MET A 509 -24.46 -18.16 9.44
C MET A 509 -24.71 -19.67 9.55
N HIS A 510 -25.38 -20.27 8.56
CA HIS A 510 -25.63 -21.71 8.51
C HIS A 510 -24.32 -22.52 8.59
N ALA A 511 -23.36 -22.23 7.71
CA ALA A 511 -22.04 -22.87 7.73
C ALA A 511 -21.29 -22.64 9.05
N GLY A 512 -21.39 -21.42 9.59
CA GLY A 512 -20.82 -21.06 10.89
C GLY A 512 -21.34 -21.95 12.01
N PHE A 513 -22.67 -22.09 12.13
CA PHE A 513 -23.30 -22.92 13.15
C PHE A 513 -22.99 -24.41 12.96
N MET A 514 -22.96 -24.91 11.71
CA MET A 514 -22.57 -26.29 11.42
C MET A 514 -21.16 -26.59 11.90
N LEU A 515 -20.20 -25.70 11.64
CA LEU A 515 -18.81 -25.86 12.08
C LEU A 515 -18.70 -25.75 13.60
N ALA A 516 -19.35 -24.74 14.20
CA ALA A 516 -19.37 -24.54 15.64
C ALA A 516 -19.93 -25.76 16.39
N ARG A 517 -21.05 -26.33 15.93
CA ARG A 517 -21.63 -27.54 16.51
C ARG A 517 -20.70 -28.74 16.40
N ARG A 518 -20.02 -28.93 15.26
CA ARG A 518 -19.01 -29.99 15.08
C ARG A 518 -17.83 -29.84 16.05
N LEU A 519 -17.35 -28.62 16.28
CA LEU A 519 -16.26 -28.35 17.23
C LEU A 519 -16.71 -28.60 18.69
N LEU A 520 -17.89 -28.12 19.06
CA LEU A 520 -18.46 -28.28 20.41
C LEU A 520 -18.92 -29.71 20.71
N ALA A 521 -19.18 -30.53 19.69
CA ALA A 521 -19.49 -31.95 19.86
C ALA A 521 -18.32 -32.75 20.44
N ARG A 522 -17.07 -32.29 20.26
CA ARG A 522 -15.87 -32.93 20.81
C ARG A 522 -15.77 -32.88 22.34
N HIS A 523 -16.57 -32.02 22.97
CA HIS A 523 -16.58 -31.81 24.41
C HIS A 523 -17.80 -32.52 25.01
N ALA A 524 -17.60 -33.68 25.63
CA ALA A 524 -18.69 -34.50 26.16
C ALA A 524 -19.26 -34.00 27.49
N GLY A 525 -18.45 -33.28 28.29
CA GLY A 525 -18.84 -32.64 29.54
C GLY A 525 -18.63 -31.12 29.49
N GLY A 526 -19.54 -30.37 30.11
CA GLY A 526 -19.41 -28.92 30.26
C GLY A 526 -20.41 -28.08 29.47
N ASN A 527 -20.43 -26.79 29.80
CA ASN A 527 -21.34 -25.80 29.20
C ASN A 527 -20.89 -25.45 27.78
N LYS A 528 -21.75 -25.67 26.79
CA LYS A 528 -21.44 -25.36 25.38
C LYS A 528 -22.10 -24.06 24.97
N GLN A 529 -21.32 -23.14 24.41
CA GLN A 529 -21.85 -21.87 23.94
C GLN A 529 -21.21 -21.39 22.64
N ILE A 530 -21.99 -20.62 21.89
CA ILE A 530 -21.57 -19.87 20.71
C ILE A 530 -21.79 -18.39 21.03
N VAL A 531 -20.76 -17.58 20.83
CA VAL A 531 -20.79 -16.12 20.89
C VAL A 531 -20.64 -15.62 19.46
N MET A 532 -21.73 -15.20 18.84
CA MET A 532 -21.74 -14.71 17.47
C MET A 532 -21.65 -13.18 17.45
N VAL A 533 -20.75 -12.63 16.64
CA VAL A 533 -20.62 -11.19 16.37
C VAL A 533 -20.86 -10.96 14.88
N THR A 534 -21.86 -10.15 14.54
CA THR A 534 -22.30 -9.94 13.15
C THR A 534 -22.97 -8.59 12.97
N ASP A 535 -22.89 -8.04 11.75
CA ASP A 535 -23.67 -6.87 11.31
C ASP A 535 -24.65 -7.22 10.18
N GLY A 536 -24.54 -8.42 9.60
CA GLY A 536 -25.24 -8.80 8.38
C GLY A 536 -26.36 -9.80 8.57
N GLU A 537 -27.31 -9.77 7.64
CA GLU A 537 -28.36 -10.77 7.47
C GLU A 537 -27.79 -12.06 6.86
N PRO A 538 -28.37 -13.25 7.13
CA PRO A 538 -27.90 -14.49 6.52
C PRO A 538 -28.18 -14.50 5.01
N THR A 539 -27.14 -14.23 4.21
CA THR A 539 -27.23 -14.12 2.74
C THR A 539 -26.74 -15.36 2.01
N ALA A 540 -26.22 -16.35 2.74
CA ALA A 540 -25.78 -17.62 2.16
C ALA A 540 -26.09 -18.81 3.06
N HIS A 541 -26.23 -19.99 2.44
CA HIS A 541 -26.36 -21.28 3.12
C HIS A 541 -25.63 -22.38 2.36
N MET A 542 -25.35 -23.50 3.03
CA MET A 542 -24.75 -24.67 2.38
C MET A 542 -25.81 -25.57 1.74
N GLU A 543 -25.56 -25.99 0.50
CA GLU A 543 -26.28 -27.03 -0.24
C GLU A 543 -25.29 -28.17 -0.54
N GLY A 544 -25.21 -29.13 0.37
CA GLY A 544 -24.12 -30.13 0.36
C GLY A 544 -22.78 -29.47 0.68
N ASP A 545 -21.83 -29.55 -0.26
CA ASP A 545 -20.48 -28.97 -0.11
C ASP A 545 -20.35 -27.58 -0.77
N GLU A 546 -21.36 -27.11 -1.49
CA GLU A 546 -21.37 -25.80 -2.14
C GLU A 546 -22.19 -24.78 -1.36
N ALA A 547 -21.77 -23.51 -1.39
CA ALA A 547 -22.50 -22.41 -0.78
C ALA A 547 -23.38 -21.71 -1.82
N ASP A 548 -24.69 -21.63 -1.54
CA ASP A 548 -25.64 -20.82 -2.32
C ASP A 548 -25.75 -19.42 -1.72
N PHE A 549 -25.50 -18.39 -2.53
CA PHE A 549 -25.49 -16.99 -2.13
C PHE A 549 -26.59 -16.20 -2.84
N ALA A 550 -27.35 -15.43 -2.06
CA ALA A 550 -28.39 -14.54 -2.57
C ALA A 550 -28.48 -13.26 -1.74
N TYR A 551 -28.56 -12.12 -2.44
CA TYR A 551 -28.86 -10.82 -1.85
C TYR A 551 -30.00 -10.14 -2.63
N PRO A 552 -31.15 -9.84 -2.01
CA PRO A 552 -31.51 -10.08 -0.60
C PRO A 552 -31.59 -11.58 -0.20
N PRO A 553 -31.57 -11.90 1.11
CA PRO A 553 -31.71 -13.27 1.61
C PRO A 553 -32.94 -14.00 1.07
N THR A 554 -32.77 -15.23 0.57
CA THR A 554 -33.91 -16.07 0.20
C THR A 554 -34.56 -16.68 1.44
N ARG A 555 -35.84 -17.04 1.32
CA ARG A 555 -36.56 -17.79 2.35
C ARG A 555 -35.85 -19.10 2.72
N ARG A 556 -35.24 -19.78 1.73
CA ARG A 556 -34.48 -21.01 1.92
C ARG A 556 -33.26 -20.79 2.81
N THR A 557 -32.47 -19.74 2.56
CA THR A 557 -31.31 -19.38 3.39
C THR A 557 -31.68 -19.17 4.87
N VAL A 558 -32.78 -18.46 5.12
CA VAL A 558 -33.31 -18.23 6.47
C VAL A 558 -33.74 -19.55 7.11
N GLU A 559 -34.50 -20.39 6.40
CA GLU A 559 -34.97 -21.67 6.92
C GLU A 559 -33.83 -22.63 7.26
N GLU A 560 -32.82 -22.76 6.40
CA GLU A 560 -31.66 -23.62 6.67
C GLU A 560 -30.83 -23.13 7.87
N THR A 561 -30.63 -21.81 7.97
CA THR A 561 -29.95 -21.23 9.13
C THR A 561 -30.72 -21.54 10.43
N LEU A 562 -32.04 -21.35 10.46
CA LEU A 562 -32.86 -21.64 11.65
C LEU A 562 -32.97 -23.15 11.95
N ARG A 563 -32.93 -24.02 10.94
CA ARG A 563 -32.85 -25.47 11.12
C ARG A 563 -31.56 -25.87 11.84
N GLU A 564 -30.43 -25.28 11.47
CA GLU A 564 -29.16 -25.55 12.14
C GLU A 564 -29.12 -24.94 13.55
N VAL A 565 -29.70 -23.75 13.78
CA VAL A 565 -29.90 -23.20 15.13
C VAL A 565 -30.67 -24.19 16.00
N ARG A 566 -31.77 -24.77 15.50
CA ARG A 566 -32.55 -25.77 16.23
C ARG A 566 -31.74 -27.04 16.52
N ARG A 567 -30.83 -27.45 15.63
CA ARG A 567 -29.88 -28.56 15.87
C ARG A 567 -28.86 -28.21 16.95
N CYS A 568 -28.34 -26.98 16.98
CA CYS A 568 -27.50 -26.49 18.07
C CYS A 568 -28.24 -26.51 19.41
N THR A 569 -29.49 -26.06 19.46
CA THR A 569 -30.33 -26.11 20.67
C THR A 569 -30.50 -27.54 21.18
N ARG A 570 -30.82 -28.50 20.29
CA ARG A 570 -30.94 -29.92 20.65
C ARG A 570 -29.64 -30.52 21.18
N ALA A 571 -28.50 -29.99 20.75
CA ALA A 571 -27.18 -30.39 21.23
C ALA A 571 -26.77 -29.69 22.55
N GLY A 572 -27.66 -28.94 23.18
CA GLY A 572 -27.39 -28.23 24.43
C GLY A 572 -26.47 -27.02 24.27
N ILE A 573 -26.37 -26.45 23.07
CA ILE A 573 -25.49 -25.31 22.77
C ILE A 573 -26.28 -24.02 22.90
N THR A 574 -25.86 -23.12 23.79
CA THR A 574 -26.44 -21.77 23.94
C THR A 574 -25.80 -20.80 22.94
N ILE A 575 -26.60 -20.01 22.21
CA ILE A 575 -26.15 -19.05 21.20
C ILE A 575 -26.44 -17.63 21.71
N ASN A 576 -25.40 -16.90 22.06
CA ASN A 576 -25.48 -15.48 22.38
C ASN A 576 -25.02 -14.67 21.16
N THR A 577 -25.85 -13.71 20.73
CA THR A 577 -25.63 -12.94 19.50
C THR A 577 -25.43 -11.48 19.83
N PHE A 578 -24.35 -10.90 19.33
CA PHE A 578 -24.00 -9.49 19.45
C PHE A 578 -24.11 -8.86 18.07
N MET A 579 -25.21 -8.14 17.86
CA MET A 579 -25.48 -7.45 16.60
C MET A 579 -24.95 -6.02 16.66
N LEU A 580 -24.25 -5.64 15.58
CA LEU A 580 -23.64 -4.31 15.44
C LEU A 580 -24.50 -3.36 14.61
N GLU A 581 -25.41 -3.89 13.79
CA GLU A 581 -26.40 -3.14 13.01
C GLU A 581 -27.81 -3.32 13.59
N GLN A 582 -28.70 -2.35 13.35
CA GLN A 582 -30.05 -2.30 13.91
C GLN A 582 -31.14 -2.36 12.83
N SER A 583 -30.91 -3.05 11.71
CA SER A 583 -31.94 -3.20 10.68
C SER A 583 -33.18 -3.90 11.30
N PRO A 584 -34.41 -3.42 11.05
CA PRO A 584 -35.62 -4.02 11.64
C PRO A 584 -35.76 -5.52 11.32
N TRP A 585 -35.31 -5.92 10.12
CA TRP A 585 -35.34 -7.31 9.68
C TRP A 585 -34.33 -8.17 10.45
N LEU A 586 -33.08 -7.69 10.62
CA LEU A 586 -32.04 -8.43 11.36
C LEU A 586 -32.44 -8.62 12.82
N VAL A 587 -33.01 -7.59 13.45
CA VAL A 587 -33.55 -7.67 14.80
C VAL A 587 -34.62 -8.77 14.90
N SER A 588 -35.60 -8.77 13.97
CA SER A 588 -36.66 -9.79 13.94
C SER A 588 -36.11 -11.21 13.75
N PHE A 589 -35.15 -11.38 12.84
CA PHE A 589 -34.50 -12.66 12.58
C PHE A 589 -33.74 -13.18 13.81
N VAL A 590 -32.94 -12.33 14.46
CA VAL A 590 -32.17 -12.73 15.64
C VAL A 590 -33.08 -12.97 16.85
N GLU A 591 -34.18 -12.22 17.01
CA GLU A 591 -35.19 -12.55 18.02
C GLU A 591 -35.78 -13.94 17.79
N GLN A 592 -36.11 -14.29 16.56
CA GLN A 592 -36.60 -15.63 16.21
C GLN A 592 -35.56 -16.70 16.56
N MET A 593 -34.29 -16.46 16.24
CA MET A 593 -33.19 -17.34 16.60
C MET A 593 -33.05 -17.50 18.13
N ALA A 594 -33.10 -16.40 18.88
CA ALA A 594 -33.03 -16.40 20.35
C ALA A 594 -34.19 -17.17 20.97
N ARG A 595 -35.42 -17.04 20.44
CA ARG A 595 -36.60 -17.82 20.87
C ARG A 595 -36.43 -19.32 20.62
N ILE A 596 -35.81 -19.72 19.50
CA ILE A 596 -35.57 -21.14 19.18
C ILE A 596 -34.45 -21.73 20.04
N ASN A 597 -33.44 -20.94 20.40
CA ASN A 597 -32.27 -21.42 21.11
C ASN A 597 -32.33 -21.28 22.64
N GLY A 598 -33.06 -20.29 23.14
CA GLY A 598 -33.03 -19.90 24.55
C GLY A 598 -31.78 -19.07 24.94
N GLY A 599 -30.98 -18.66 23.94
CA GLY A 599 -29.88 -17.72 24.12
C GLY A 599 -30.32 -16.26 24.07
N ARG A 600 -29.35 -15.34 24.16
CA ARG A 600 -29.63 -13.89 24.25
C ARG A 600 -29.15 -13.15 23.00
N ALA A 601 -29.85 -12.06 22.70
CA ALA A 601 -29.49 -11.11 21.66
C ALA A 601 -29.14 -9.76 22.30
N PHE A 602 -27.99 -9.20 21.92
CA PHE A 602 -27.48 -7.93 22.42
C PHE A 602 -27.32 -6.97 21.25
N LEU A 603 -28.00 -5.81 21.35
CA LEU A 603 -27.70 -4.65 20.53
C LEU A 603 -26.42 -4.02 21.10
N SER A 604 -25.36 -3.92 20.30
CA SER A 604 -24.09 -3.38 20.76
C SER A 604 -23.53 -2.37 19.78
N ALA A 605 -23.18 -1.19 20.28
CA ALA A 605 -22.34 -0.28 19.51
C ALA A 605 -20.93 -0.89 19.35
N PRO A 606 -20.27 -0.74 18.19
CA PRO A 606 -18.98 -1.38 17.91
C PRO A 606 -17.88 -1.05 18.93
N ASP A 607 -17.92 0.17 19.49
CA ASP A 607 -17.02 0.67 20.51
C ASP A 607 -17.24 0.03 21.90
N ARG A 608 -18.43 -0.51 22.15
CA ARG A 608 -18.81 -1.17 23.42
C ARG A 608 -18.94 -2.69 23.32
N LEU A 609 -18.79 -3.26 22.12
CA LEU A 609 -18.92 -4.70 21.88
C LEU A 609 -18.11 -5.55 22.87
N GLY A 610 -16.87 -5.17 23.14
CA GLY A 610 -16.00 -5.92 24.05
C GLY A 610 -16.51 -5.99 25.49
N GLU A 611 -17.11 -4.92 25.97
CA GLU A 611 -17.63 -4.83 27.34
C GLU A 611 -18.77 -5.82 27.53
N TYR A 612 -19.76 -5.78 26.62
CA TYR A 612 -20.90 -6.67 26.68
C TYR A 612 -20.49 -8.14 26.55
N VAL A 613 -19.62 -8.47 25.59
CA VAL A 613 -19.20 -9.86 25.35
C VAL A 613 -18.44 -10.44 26.56
N LEU A 614 -17.48 -9.69 27.13
CA LEU A 614 -16.69 -10.18 28.26
C LEU A 614 -17.50 -10.25 29.55
N VAL A 615 -18.34 -9.24 29.83
CA VAL A 615 -19.24 -9.26 30.99
C VAL A 615 -20.21 -10.43 30.88
N ASP A 616 -20.75 -10.68 29.70
CA ASP A 616 -21.66 -11.78 29.46
C ASP A 616 -21.00 -13.14 29.72
N TYR A 617 -19.78 -13.33 29.21
CA TYR A 617 -18.98 -14.54 29.46
C TYR A 617 -18.77 -14.77 30.96
N VAL A 618 -18.31 -13.74 31.69
CA VAL A 618 -18.04 -13.84 33.13
C VAL A 618 -19.33 -14.06 33.92
N ARG A 619 -20.43 -13.39 33.57
CA ARG A 619 -21.73 -13.58 34.22
C ARG A 619 -22.29 -14.98 33.98
N ALA A 620 -22.21 -15.51 32.76
CA ALA A 620 -22.65 -16.87 32.44
C ALA A 620 -21.85 -17.92 33.22
N LYS A 621 -20.56 -17.65 33.49
CA LYS A 621 -19.72 -18.50 34.35
C LYS A 621 -20.10 -18.37 35.83
N ARG A 622 -20.22 -17.16 36.37
CA ARG A 622 -20.52 -16.92 37.79
C ARG A 622 -21.93 -17.32 38.19
N GLY A 623 -22.93 -17.03 37.37
CA GLY A 623 -24.34 -17.35 37.64
C GLY A 623 -24.69 -18.85 37.56
N ARG A 624 -23.72 -19.72 37.23
CA ARG A 624 -23.88 -21.18 37.19
C ARG A 624 -22.89 -21.94 38.06
N ILE A 625 -21.92 -21.24 38.67
CA ILE A 625 -21.05 -21.75 39.73
C ILE A 625 -21.68 -21.51 41.12
N ALA A 626 -22.63 -20.57 41.23
CA ALA A 626 -23.30 -20.17 42.46
C ALA A 626 -24.60 -20.93 42.72
#